data_AF-A0A9R1HLX7-F1
#
_entry.id   AF-A0A9R1HLX7-F1
#
_cell.length_a   1.000
_cell.length_b   1.000
_cell.length_c   1.000
_cell.angle_alpha   90.00
_cell.angle_beta   90.00
_cell.angle_gamma   90.00
#
_symmetry.space_group_name_H-M   'P 1'
#
loop_
_entity.id
_entity.type
_entity.pdbx_description
1 polymer ?
#
loop_
_entity_poly.entity_id
_entity_poly.type
_entity_poly.pdbx_seq_one_letter_code
_entity_poly.pdbx_strand_id
1 'polypeptide(L)'
;MKLRPTAATVALLLFLLLASSSLRAAMAGSAFCDGKCGVRCSKASRHDDCLKYCGICCAECNCVPSGTAGNKDECPCYRDKTTGQGARKRPKCP
;
A
#
# COMPACT_ATOMS: atom_id res chain seq x y z
N MET A 1 -9.95 38.70 -22.62
CA MET A 1 -10.16 37.53 -23.51
C MET A 1 -11.04 36.53 -22.78
N LYS A 2 -12.27 36.27 -23.27
CA LYS A 2 -13.20 35.33 -22.63
C LYS A 2 -13.00 33.95 -23.25
N LEU A 3 -12.34 33.07 -22.51
CA LEU A 3 -12.12 31.69 -22.93
C LEU A 3 -13.48 30.97 -22.89
N ARG A 4 -14.04 30.66 -24.06
CA ARG A 4 -15.25 29.84 -24.17
C ARG A 4 -14.80 28.39 -24.38
N PRO A 5 -14.88 27.53 -23.36
CA PRO A 5 -14.52 26.14 -23.52
C PRO A 5 -15.48 25.50 -24.53
N THR A 6 -14.93 24.84 -25.55
CA THR A 6 -15.72 24.06 -26.51
C THR A 6 -16.20 22.77 -25.84
N ALA A 7 -17.30 22.19 -26.31
CA ALA A 7 -17.83 20.93 -25.78
C ALA A 7 -16.76 19.81 -25.75
N ALA A 8 -15.85 19.80 -26.72
CA ALA A 8 -14.71 18.88 -26.76
C ALA A 8 -13.73 19.08 -25.59
N THR A 9 -13.42 20.34 -25.23
CA THR A 9 -12.56 20.63 -24.07
C THR A 9 -13.21 20.23 -22.75
N VAL A 10 -14.52 20.42 -22.61
CA VAL A 10 -15.26 20.00 -21.40
C VAL A 10 -15.28 18.47 -21.29
N ALA A 11 -15.54 17.77 -22.39
CA ALA A 11 -15.54 16.31 -22.43
C ALA A 11 -14.15 15.73 -22.09
N LEU A 12 -13.07 16.31 -22.64
CA LEU A 12 -11.70 15.87 -22.35
C LEU A 12 -11.33 16.06 -20.88
N LEU A 13 -11.69 17.21 -20.28
CA LEU A 13 -11.45 17.47 -18.86
C LEU A 13 -12.21 16.50 -17.95
N LEU A 14 -13.46 16.18 -18.30
CA LEU A 14 -14.25 15.18 -17.57
C LEU A 14 -13.60 13.80 -17.66
N PHE A 15 -13.16 13.36 -18.84
CA PHE A 15 -12.44 12.09 -18.99
C PHE A 15 -11.16 12.02 -18.14
N LEU A 16 -10.38 13.11 -18.08
CA LEU A 16 -9.18 13.17 -17.24
C LEU A 16 -9.50 13.09 -15.74
N LEU A 17 -10.58 13.72 -15.29
CA LEU A 17 -11.04 13.65 -13.90
C LEU A 17 -11.56 12.25 -13.54
N LEU A 18 -12.29 11.60 -14.43
CA LEU A 18 -12.76 10.22 -14.22
C LEU A 18 -11.58 9.24 -14.18
N ALA A 19 -10.65 9.32 -15.14
CA ALA A 19 -9.49 8.43 -15.21
C ALA A 19 -8.57 8.55 -13.98
N SER A 20 -8.33 9.77 -13.49
CA SER A 20 -7.52 10.01 -12.29
C SER A 20 -8.17 9.48 -11.00
N SER A 21 -9.50 9.51 -10.91
CA SER A 21 -10.25 8.96 -9.77
C SER A 21 -10.14 7.43 -9.72
N SER A 22 -10.26 6.77 -10.87
CA SER A 22 -10.09 5.31 -10.99
C SER A 22 -8.68 4.85 -10.61
N LEU A 23 -7.67 5.61 -11.03
CA LEU A 23 -6.27 5.37 -10.66
C LEU A 23 -6.02 5.49 -9.15
N ARG A 24 -6.67 6.45 -8.48
CA ARG A 24 -6.59 6.59 -7.01
C ARG A 24 -7.22 5.42 -6.28
N ALA A 25 -8.39 4.95 -6.73
CA ALA A 25 -9.08 3.82 -6.11
C ALA A 25 -8.26 2.52 -6.19
N ALA A 26 -7.53 2.30 -7.29
CA ALA A 26 -6.65 1.14 -7.45
C ALA A 26 -5.40 1.18 -6.53
N MET A 27 -5.04 2.35 -6.00
CA MET A 27 -3.86 2.55 -5.15
C MET A 27 -4.21 2.71 -3.67
N ALA A 28 -5.50 2.80 -3.33
CA ALA A 28 -5.94 2.88 -1.95
C ALA A 28 -5.76 1.50 -1.28
N GLY A 29 -4.91 1.44 -0.25
CA GLY A 29 -4.81 0.26 0.61
C GLY A 29 -6.15 0.00 1.30
N SER A 30 -6.35 -1.23 1.80
CA SER A 30 -7.52 -1.46 2.66
C SER A 30 -7.35 -0.61 3.92
N ALA A 31 -8.41 0.07 4.38
CA ALA A 31 -8.34 0.89 5.60
C ALA A 31 -7.82 0.10 6.82
N PHE A 32 -8.07 -1.21 6.82
CA PHE A 32 -7.48 -2.16 7.78
C PHE A 32 -5.95 -2.20 7.69
N CYS A 33 -5.41 -2.42 6.49
CA CYS A 33 -3.97 -2.47 6.26
C CYS A 33 -3.31 -1.12 6.54
N ASP A 34 -3.91 -0.02 6.09
CA ASP A 34 -3.35 1.33 6.30
C ASP A 34 -3.22 1.65 7.79
N GLY A 35 -4.28 1.39 8.58
CA GLY A 35 -4.26 1.60 10.02
C GLY A 35 -3.26 0.71 10.75
N LYS A 36 -3.26 -0.60 10.44
CA LYS A 36 -2.36 -1.57 11.09
C LYS A 36 -0.90 -1.35 10.72
N CYS A 37 -0.61 -1.08 9.45
CA CYS A 37 0.74 -0.79 8.99
C CYS A 37 1.26 0.55 9.53
N GLY A 38 0.38 1.55 9.71
CA GLY A 38 0.73 2.80 10.40
C GLY A 38 1.25 2.55 11.82
N VAL A 39 0.59 1.70 12.60
CA VAL A 39 1.07 1.28 13.93
C VAL A 39 2.38 0.50 13.81
N ARG A 40 2.41 -0.53 12.96
CA ARG A 40 3.57 -1.42 12.79
C ARG A 40 4.84 -0.66 12.42
N CYS A 41 4.71 0.35 11.57
CA CYS A 41 5.81 1.15 11.05
C CYS A 41 6.10 2.45 11.81
N SER A 42 5.35 2.74 12.88
CA SER A 42 5.45 4.00 13.64
C SER A 42 6.84 4.30 14.21
N LYS A 43 7.68 3.28 14.40
CA LYS A 43 9.08 3.40 14.89
C LYS A 43 10.12 2.95 13.87
N ALA A 44 9.72 2.66 12.63
CA ALA A 44 10.64 2.21 11.60
C ALA A 44 11.50 3.38 11.08
N SER A 45 12.83 3.24 11.11
CA SER A 45 13.75 4.26 10.59
C SER A 45 13.58 4.51 9.09
N ARG A 46 13.21 3.45 8.34
CA ARG A 46 12.83 3.53 6.92
C ARG A 46 11.31 3.44 6.79
N HIS A 47 10.63 4.52 7.18
CA HIS A 47 9.17 4.53 7.35
C HIS A 47 8.42 4.17 6.07
N ASP A 48 8.74 4.81 4.94
CA ASP A 48 8.05 4.58 3.66
C ASP A 48 8.25 3.16 3.12
N ASP A 49 9.45 2.62 3.26
CA ASP A 49 9.73 1.23 2.90
C ASP A 49 8.96 0.26 3.79
N CYS A 50 8.89 0.54 5.09
CA CYS A 50 8.11 -0.28 6.02
C CYS A 50 6.63 -0.29 5.61
N LEU A 51 6.02 0.89 5.37
CA LEU A 51 4.62 0.98 4.95
C LEU A 51 4.37 0.22 3.64
N LYS A 52 5.25 0.38 2.66
CA LYS A 52 5.16 -0.31 1.37
C LYS A 52 5.17 -1.83 1.54
N TYR A 53 6.16 -2.38 2.25
CA TYR A 53 6.27 -3.84 2.41
C TYR A 53 5.19 -4.39 3.35
N CYS A 54 4.83 -3.66 4.40
CA CYS A 54 3.71 -4.03 5.27
C CYS A 54 2.40 -4.09 4.48
N GLY A 55 2.10 -3.08 3.65
CA GLY A 55 0.90 -3.03 2.82
C GLY A 55 0.81 -4.20 1.84
N ILE A 56 1.92 -4.51 1.15
CA ILE A 56 1.99 -5.68 0.25
C ILE A 56 1.70 -6.97 1.02
N CYS A 57 2.36 -7.17 2.16
CA CYS A 57 2.15 -8.38 2.96
C CYS A 57 0.75 -8.45 3.57
N CYS A 58 0.17 -7.32 3.97
CA CYS A 58 -1.17 -7.24 4.51
C CYS A 58 -2.23 -7.52 3.44
N ALA A 59 -2.06 -7.01 2.22
CA ALA A 59 -2.98 -7.31 1.12
C ALA A 59 -2.97 -8.81 0.76
N GLU A 60 -1.79 -9.46 0.79
CA GLU A 60 -1.66 -10.88 0.50
C GLU A 60 -2.14 -11.78 1.67
N CYS A 61 -1.90 -11.38 2.93
CA CYS A 61 -2.16 -12.22 4.10
C CYS A 61 -3.38 -11.82 4.94
N ASN A 62 -3.99 -10.66 4.68
CA ASN A 62 -5.06 -10.05 5.46
C ASN A 62 -4.78 -9.98 6.98
N CYS A 63 -3.51 -9.84 7.37
CA CYS A 63 -3.07 -9.86 8.76
C CYS A 63 -1.81 -8.99 8.92
N VAL A 64 -1.72 -8.26 10.04
CA VAL A 64 -0.53 -7.50 10.45
C VAL A 64 -0.30 -7.76 11.94
N PRO A 65 0.91 -8.21 12.33
CA PRO A 65 1.28 -8.43 13.73
C PRO A 65 1.10 -7.19 14.60
N SER A 66 0.79 -7.40 15.88
CA SER A 66 0.75 -6.35 16.88
C SER A 66 2.12 -5.69 17.12
N GLY A 67 2.11 -4.50 17.73
CA GLY A 67 3.33 -3.75 18.07
C GLY A 67 4.12 -3.25 16.86
N THR A 68 5.34 -2.74 17.11
CA THR A 68 6.21 -2.14 16.08
C THR A 68 7.36 -3.07 15.65
N ALA A 69 7.54 -4.21 16.31
CA ALA A 69 8.55 -5.22 16.05
C ALA A 69 8.10 -6.57 16.65
N GLY A 70 8.66 -7.69 16.19
CA GLY A 70 8.33 -9.02 16.73
C GLY A 70 6.91 -9.49 16.42
N ASN A 71 6.37 -10.39 17.24
CA ASN A 71 4.99 -10.92 17.22
C ASN A 71 4.53 -11.53 15.88
N LYS A 72 5.48 -11.92 15.03
CA LYS A 72 5.15 -12.41 13.67
C LYS A 72 4.40 -13.73 13.70
N ASP A 73 4.49 -14.49 14.79
CA ASP A 73 3.72 -15.70 15.08
C ASP A 73 2.20 -15.48 15.12
N GLU A 74 1.73 -14.26 15.43
CA GLU A 74 0.31 -13.89 15.34
C GLU A 74 -0.24 -13.97 13.90
N CYS A 75 0.63 -13.79 12.91
CA CYS A 75 0.29 -13.82 11.49
C CYS A 75 1.25 -14.74 10.71
N PRO A 76 1.03 -16.08 10.73
CA PRO A 76 1.95 -17.03 10.09
C PRO A 76 2.24 -16.74 8.61
N CYS A 77 1.21 -16.38 7.82
CA CYS A 77 1.40 -15.98 6.43
C CYS A 77 2.38 -14.80 6.29
N TYR A 78 2.21 -13.76 7.11
CA TYR A 78 3.04 -12.55 7.10
C TYR A 78 4.49 -12.86 7.52
N ARG A 79 4.66 -13.72 8.54
CA ARG A 79 5.98 -14.20 9.01
C ARG A 79 6.74 -14.92 7.91
N ASP A 80 6.06 -15.79 7.17
CA ASP A 80 6.70 -16.75 6.27
C ASP A 80 6.95 -16.18 4.87
N LYS A 81 6.49 -14.94 4.58
CA LYS A 81 6.83 -14.25 3.34
C LYS A 81 8.32 -13.97 3.28
N THR A 82 8.95 -14.44 2.21
CA THR A 82 10.35 -14.17 1.92
C THR A 82 10.56 -13.68 0.50
N THR A 83 11.67 -12.98 0.31
CA THR A 83 12.24 -12.63 -0.99
C THR A 83 13.48 -13.50 -1.25
N GLY A 84 13.78 -13.79 -2.52
CA GLY A 84 14.91 -14.63 -2.94
C GLY A 84 14.70 -16.12 -2.69
N GLN A 85 15.70 -16.92 -3.09
CA GLN A 85 15.72 -18.38 -2.94
C GLN A 85 17.07 -18.85 -2.38
N GLY A 86 17.10 -20.05 -1.77
CA GLY A 86 18.31 -20.64 -1.17
C GLY A 86 18.99 -19.71 -0.15
N ALA A 87 20.31 -19.54 -0.26
CA ALA A 87 21.10 -18.69 0.63
C ALA A 87 20.72 -17.20 0.59
N ARG A 88 19.99 -16.76 -0.44
CA ARG A 88 19.50 -15.38 -0.60
C ARG A 88 18.12 -15.16 0.02
N LYS A 89 17.49 -16.18 0.63
CA LYS A 89 16.19 -16.05 1.28
C LYS A 89 16.26 -15.03 2.42
N ARG A 90 15.40 -14.01 2.39
CA ARG A 90 15.27 -12.98 3.44
C ARG A 90 13.79 -12.70 3.73
N PRO A 91 13.41 -12.34 4.96
CA PRO A 91 12.04 -11.91 5.27
C PRO A 91 11.62 -10.75 4.36
N LYS A 92 10.42 -10.82 3.78
CA LYS A 92 9.84 -9.76 2.94
C LYS A 92 9.16 -8.69 3.80
N CYS A 93 8.47 -9.11 4.86
CA CYS A 93 7.60 -8.24 5.64
C CYS A 93 8.32 -7.68 6.88
N PRO A 94 8.09 -6.40 7.24
CA PRO A 94 8.70 -5.77 8.41
C PRO A 94 8.26 -6.42 9.73
#